data_AF-A0A8J7RNY0-F1
#
_entry.id   AF-A0A8J7RNY0-F1
#
_cell.length_a   1.000
_cell.length_b   1.000
_cell.length_c   1.000
_cell.angle_alpha   90.00
_cell.angle_beta   90.00
_cell.angle_gamma   90.00
#
_symmetry.space_group_name_H-M   'P 1'
#
loop_
_entity.id
_entity.type
_entity.pdbx_description
1 polymer ?
#
loop_
_entity_poly.entity_id
_entity_poly.type
_entity_poly.pdbx_seq_one_letter_code
_entity_poly.pdbx_strand_id
1 'polypeptide(L)'
;MTLSRVFVPTYITVHLGAPNNTAARNVTVSFRDYIKNVASSEIYPTWPENALRANILAQITFAQNRIFTEWYPSQGYNFNITNNTNYDQYFVYGRNIFTNISRIVDEIYDQYIRRQGVLNPLFAQYCNGTTVTCEGLSQWGTVSLANNGYTPLGILRYYYGSDIQLATASEQRPIGSSYPGSPLRVGSAGEAVRTLETQLNRIRRNYPAIPAISNVDTTFTAETQAAVRAFQRIFNLTPDGIVGPATWNKIAYIYAAVLRLAQLGSEDIPLPGERPSNLLRQGSTGSEVRLAQYLLRVISVYYQQVPPIEVDGIFGPATENAVRAFQRMQGLSADGIIGPLTWEALYDVFLGIAETTGLGVAYPGTPLRSGSRGDNVLLIQDYLNTIARAYPLPLITADGIFGPATQNAVRAFQRLFGLTEDGIVGPRTWERIVAVRLLLR
;
A
#
# COMPACT_ATOMS: atom_id res chain seq x y z
N MET A 1 -1.22 -5.60 -11.87
CA MET A 1 -0.05 -6.42 -11.47
C MET A 1 1.09 -5.46 -11.32
N THR A 2 1.94 -5.64 -10.31
CA THR A 2 3.31 -5.33 -10.62
C THR A 2 3.86 -6.41 -11.55
N LEU A 3 4.63 -6.07 -12.57
CA LEU A 3 5.11 -7.04 -13.57
C LEU A 3 5.61 -8.34 -12.89
N SER A 4 5.20 -9.52 -13.37
CA SER A 4 5.51 -10.81 -12.72
C SER A 4 7.02 -11.12 -12.60
N ARG A 5 7.83 -10.37 -13.34
CA ARG A 5 9.29 -10.35 -13.28
C ARG A 5 9.77 -8.92 -13.50
N VAL A 6 10.85 -8.55 -12.82
CA VAL A 6 11.58 -7.31 -13.11
C VAL A 6 12.39 -7.53 -14.40
N PHE A 7 12.23 -6.61 -15.34
CA PHE A 7 12.96 -6.59 -16.60
C PHE A 7 13.49 -5.18 -16.85
N VAL A 8 14.45 -5.05 -17.75
CA VAL A 8 14.89 -3.74 -18.22
C VAL A 8 13.97 -3.28 -19.36
N PRO A 9 13.26 -2.16 -19.22
CA PRO A 9 12.42 -1.64 -20.28
C PRO A 9 13.25 -1.30 -21.52
N THR A 10 12.77 -1.63 -22.72
CA THR A 10 13.42 -1.15 -23.95
C THR A 10 13.27 0.36 -24.08
N TYR A 11 12.07 0.88 -23.79
CA TYR A 11 11.71 2.29 -23.85
C TYR A 11 10.96 2.71 -22.60
N ILE A 12 11.00 4.01 -22.30
CA ILE A 12 10.22 4.67 -21.25
C ILE A 12 9.60 5.95 -21.81
N THR A 13 8.33 6.19 -21.49
CA THR A 13 7.61 7.41 -21.88
C THR A 13 7.59 8.39 -20.71
N VAL A 14 8.21 9.55 -20.89
CA VAL A 14 8.33 10.64 -19.92
C VAL A 14 7.32 11.74 -20.25
N HIS A 15 6.52 12.15 -19.27
CA HIS A 15 5.64 13.30 -19.36
C HIS A 15 6.36 14.58 -18.93
N LEU A 16 6.41 15.59 -19.80
CA LEU A 16 7.18 16.82 -19.58
C LEU A 16 6.40 17.88 -18.76
N GLY A 17 5.83 17.47 -17.63
CA GLY A 17 5.03 18.33 -16.76
C GLY A 17 4.56 17.61 -15.50
N ALA A 18 3.75 18.31 -14.69
CA ALA A 18 3.00 17.66 -13.62
C ALA A 18 2.00 16.63 -14.20
N PRO A 19 1.64 15.54 -13.48
CA PRO A 19 0.82 14.46 -14.06
C PRO A 19 -0.50 14.90 -14.70
N ASN A 20 -1.14 15.93 -14.14
CA ASN A 20 -2.43 16.47 -14.60
C ASN A 20 -2.30 17.55 -15.69
N ASN A 21 -1.08 17.90 -16.13
CA ASN A 21 -0.88 18.90 -17.17
C ASN A 21 -1.10 18.28 -18.57
N THR A 22 -2.34 18.28 -19.03
CA THR A 22 -2.70 17.70 -20.34
C THR A 22 -2.07 18.39 -21.55
N ALA A 23 -1.54 19.61 -21.39
CA ALA A 23 -0.82 20.33 -22.45
C ALA A 23 0.66 19.94 -22.55
N ALA A 24 1.22 19.28 -21.53
CA ALA A 24 2.61 18.82 -21.57
C ALA A 24 2.77 17.62 -22.50
N ARG A 25 3.88 17.63 -23.25
CA ARG A 25 4.20 16.59 -24.23
C ARG A 25 4.73 15.33 -23.55
N ASN A 26 4.36 14.17 -24.07
CA ASN A 26 5.00 12.89 -23.77
C ASN A 26 6.16 12.64 -24.74
N VAL A 27 7.31 12.21 -24.22
CA VAL A 27 8.48 11.83 -25.02
C VAL A 27 8.91 10.40 -24.68
N THR A 28 9.12 9.57 -25.70
CA THR A 28 9.58 8.20 -25.53
C THR A 28 11.05 8.10 -25.91
N VAL A 29 11.86 7.57 -25.00
CA VAL A 29 13.31 7.39 -25.17
C VAL A 29 13.71 5.99 -24.73
N SER A 30 14.92 5.54 -25.09
CA SER A 30 15.43 4.27 -24.55
C SER A 30 15.58 4.40 -23.03
N PHE A 31 15.37 3.31 -22.29
CA PHE A 31 15.52 3.35 -20.82
C PHE A 31 16.93 3.77 -20.40
N ARG A 32 17.96 3.36 -21.16
CA ARG A 32 19.35 3.79 -20.92
C ARG A 32 19.52 5.29 -21.11
N ASP A 33 19.01 5.84 -22.20
CA ASP A 33 19.14 7.29 -22.47
C ASP A 33 18.40 8.12 -21.43
N TYR A 34 17.25 7.61 -20.94
CA TYR A 34 16.55 8.22 -19.83
C TYR A 34 17.42 8.30 -18.57
N ILE A 35 18.03 7.18 -18.14
CA ILE A 35 18.88 7.17 -16.94
C ILE A 35 20.12 8.04 -17.13
N LYS A 36 20.77 8.00 -18.30
CA LYS A 36 21.90 8.87 -18.63
C LYS A 36 21.54 10.35 -18.52
N ASN A 37 20.34 10.71 -18.97
CA ASN A 37 19.80 12.05 -18.91
C ASN A 37 19.55 12.49 -17.45
N VAL A 38 18.84 11.68 -16.68
CA VAL A 38 18.55 11.95 -15.27
C VAL A 38 19.83 12.10 -14.46
N ALA A 39 20.75 11.13 -14.58
CA ALA A 39 22.05 11.19 -13.91
C ALA A 39 22.82 12.46 -14.28
N SER A 40 22.88 12.80 -15.57
CA SER A 40 23.55 14.04 -16.00
C SER A 40 22.85 15.32 -15.52
N SER A 41 21.57 15.23 -15.13
CA SER A 41 20.74 16.35 -14.67
C SER A 41 20.72 16.57 -13.18
N GLU A 42 20.98 15.52 -12.40
CA GLU A 42 20.81 15.58 -10.94
C GLU A 42 22.13 15.46 -10.17
N ILE A 43 23.18 14.86 -10.77
CA ILE A 43 24.46 14.62 -10.09
C ILE A 43 25.64 15.19 -10.88
N TYR A 44 26.70 15.57 -10.17
CA TYR A 44 27.88 16.16 -10.77
C TYR A 44 28.84 15.07 -11.26
N PRO A 45 29.31 15.12 -12.52
CA PRO A 45 30.18 14.08 -13.09
C PRO A 45 31.56 14.01 -12.41
N THR A 46 31.95 15.02 -11.64
CA THR A 46 33.25 15.07 -10.93
C THR A 46 33.23 14.36 -9.58
N TRP A 47 32.08 13.85 -9.13
CA TRP A 47 31.99 13.12 -7.88
C TRP A 47 32.75 11.78 -7.91
N PRO A 48 33.16 11.24 -6.75
CA PRO A 48 33.80 9.93 -6.66
C PRO A 48 32.97 8.84 -7.35
N GLU A 49 33.62 7.91 -8.03
CA GLU A 49 32.91 6.90 -8.83
C GLU A 49 31.94 6.05 -7.99
N ASN A 50 32.28 5.73 -6.74
CA ASN A 50 31.38 5.01 -5.84
C ASN A 50 30.10 5.79 -5.51
N ALA A 51 30.22 7.13 -5.37
CA ALA A 51 29.06 8.00 -5.18
C ALA A 51 28.20 8.03 -6.45
N LEU A 52 28.82 8.19 -7.63
CA LEU A 52 28.12 8.17 -8.91
C LEU A 52 27.32 6.86 -9.10
N ARG A 53 27.96 5.70 -8.88
CA ARG A 53 27.32 4.38 -9.00
C ARG A 53 26.16 4.22 -8.02
N ALA A 54 26.30 4.65 -6.76
CA ALA A 54 25.22 4.58 -5.78
C ALA A 54 24.01 5.43 -6.19
N ASN A 55 24.24 6.67 -6.64
CA ASN A 55 23.16 7.54 -7.12
C ASN A 55 22.48 6.98 -8.37
N ILE A 56 23.25 6.50 -9.35
CA ILE A 56 22.72 5.94 -10.59
C ILE A 56 21.91 4.66 -10.30
N LEU A 57 22.35 3.80 -9.38
CA LEU A 57 21.57 2.63 -8.94
C LEU A 57 20.25 3.04 -8.29
N ALA A 58 20.24 4.07 -7.45
CA ALA A 58 19.00 4.61 -6.87
C ALA A 58 18.06 5.14 -7.97
N GLN A 59 18.60 5.90 -8.94
CA GLN A 59 17.84 6.43 -10.08
C GLN A 59 17.24 5.33 -10.97
N ILE A 60 18.02 4.29 -11.29
CA ILE A 60 17.54 3.12 -12.04
C ILE A 60 16.42 2.43 -11.27
N THR A 61 16.65 2.18 -9.98
CA THR A 61 15.69 1.45 -9.15
C THR A 61 14.38 2.23 -9.00
N PHE A 62 14.44 3.56 -8.84
CA PHE A 62 13.25 4.42 -8.82
C PHE A 62 12.43 4.31 -10.11
N ALA A 63 13.08 4.43 -11.27
CA ALA A 63 12.40 4.34 -12.56
C ALA A 63 11.82 2.94 -12.80
N GLN A 64 12.59 1.90 -12.49
CA GLN A 64 12.11 0.52 -12.54
C GLN A 64 10.94 0.30 -11.59
N ASN A 65 10.93 0.92 -10.40
CA ASN A 65 9.81 0.83 -9.48
C ASN A 65 8.53 1.46 -10.06
N ARG A 66 8.61 2.65 -10.68
CA ARG A 66 7.46 3.28 -11.36
C ARG A 66 6.86 2.40 -12.44
N ILE A 67 7.72 1.74 -13.21
CA ILE A 67 7.31 0.83 -14.29
C ILE A 67 6.77 -0.46 -13.72
N PHE A 68 7.49 -1.06 -12.76
CA PHE A 68 7.14 -2.30 -12.10
C PHE A 68 5.78 -2.20 -11.44
N THR A 69 5.47 -1.08 -10.79
CA THR A 69 4.18 -0.83 -10.13
C THR A 69 3.08 -0.34 -11.05
N GLU A 70 3.40 -0.13 -12.34
CA GLU A 70 2.52 0.56 -13.29
C GLU A 70 1.97 1.86 -12.70
N TRP A 71 2.78 2.63 -11.96
CA TRP A 71 2.29 3.73 -11.10
C TRP A 71 1.36 4.69 -11.84
N TYR A 72 1.81 5.26 -12.97
CA TYR A 72 0.99 6.17 -13.78
C TYR A 72 -0.05 5.45 -14.64
N PRO A 73 0.28 4.35 -15.37
CA PRO A 73 -0.72 3.61 -16.14
C PRO A 73 -1.91 3.08 -15.33
N SER A 74 -1.66 2.63 -14.09
CA SER A 74 -2.69 2.15 -13.17
C SER A 74 -3.64 3.26 -12.69
N GLN A 75 -3.24 4.52 -12.86
CA GLN A 75 -4.06 5.71 -12.61
C GLN A 75 -4.73 6.25 -13.88
N GLY A 76 -4.56 5.58 -15.02
CA GLY A 76 -5.17 5.96 -16.31
C GLY A 76 -4.30 6.87 -17.18
N TYR A 77 -3.07 7.18 -16.77
CA TYR A 77 -2.15 7.95 -17.59
C TYR A 77 -1.53 7.11 -18.70
N ASN A 78 -1.16 7.75 -19.81
CA ASN A 78 -0.52 7.11 -20.97
C ASN A 78 1.01 7.27 -20.99
N PHE A 79 1.62 7.59 -19.84
CA PHE A 79 3.06 7.74 -19.66
C PHE A 79 3.52 6.93 -18.44
N ASN A 80 4.85 6.74 -18.30
CA ASN A 80 5.43 5.90 -17.26
C ASN A 80 6.04 6.67 -16.10
N ILE A 81 6.45 7.92 -16.33
CA ILE A 81 7.12 8.78 -15.35
C ILE A 81 6.99 10.25 -15.78
N THR A 82 7.07 11.19 -14.84
CA THR A 82 7.15 12.63 -15.14
C THR A 82 8.59 13.13 -15.05
N ASN A 83 8.86 14.32 -15.61
CA ASN A 83 10.14 15.02 -15.40
C ASN A 83 10.11 16.05 -14.24
N ASN A 84 9.03 16.04 -13.46
CA ASN A 84 8.79 17.01 -12.41
C ASN A 84 9.31 16.46 -11.07
N THR A 85 10.28 17.15 -10.47
CA THR A 85 10.96 16.73 -9.23
C THR A 85 10.06 16.70 -8.00
N ASN A 86 8.87 17.30 -8.05
CA ASN A 86 7.87 17.14 -6.99
C ASN A 86 7.27 15.72 -6.96
N TYR A 87 7.38 14.97 -8.07
CA TYR A 87 6.78 13.65 -8.22
C TYR A 87 7.81 12.56 -8.55
N ASP A 88 8.76 12.86 -9.44
CA ASP A 88 9.72 11.92 -10.00
C ASP A 88 11.12 12.56 -10.16
N GLN A 89 11.82 12.20 -11.24
CA GLN A 89 13.22 12.52 -11.47
C GLN A 89 13.34 13.67 -12.46
N TYR A 90 14.39 14.49 -12.30
CA TYR A 90 14.65 15.61 -13.18
C TYR A 90 15.18 15.11 -14.54
N PHE A 91 14.38 15.34 -15.57
CA PHE A 91 14.69 14.96 -16.95
C PHE A 91 14.54 16.16 -17.88
N VAL A 92 15.53 16.36 -18.76
CA VAL A 92 15.54 17.46 -19.74
C VAL A 92 15.65 16.90 -21.15
N TYR A 93 14.58 16.98 -21.94
CA TYR A 93 14.59 16.49 -23.31
C TYR A 93 15.65 17.22 -24.18
N GLY A 94 16.54 16.46 -24.83
CA GLY A 94 17.57 17.00 -25.74
C GLY A 94 18.84 17.55 -25.08
N ARG A 95 19.07 17.34 -23.77
CA ARG A 95 20.31 17.75 -23.12
C ARG A 95 21.53 16.93 -23.55
N ASN A 96 22.72 17.50 -23.32
CA ASN A 96 23.99 16.78 -23.41
C ASN A 96 24.20 15.82 -22.22
N ILE A 97 24.85 14.69 -22.49
CA ILE A 97 25.16 13.64 -21.51
C ILE A 97 26.66 13.62 -21.24
N PHE A 98 27.07 13.49 -19.98
CA PHE A 98 28.49 13.39 -19.64
C PHE A 98 29.03 11.98 -19.94
N THR A 99 30.19 11.89 -20.59
CA THR A 99 30.78 10.62 -21.05
C THR A 99 31.00 9.62 -19.91
N ASN A 100 31.48 10.08 -18.76
CA ASN A 100 31.72 9.21 -17.61
C ASN A 100 30.42 8.68 -17.01
N ILE A 101 29.36 9.49 -16.95
CA ILE A 101 28.02 9.06 -16.54
C ILE A 101 27.48 8.04 -17.55
N SER A 102 27.60 8.31 -18.86
CA SER A 102 27.15 7.36 -19.89
C SER A 102 27.80 5.99 -19.71
N ARG A 103 29.13 5.95 -19.53
CA ARG A 103 29.86 4.70 -19.29
C ARG A 103 29.32 3.95 -18.08
N ILE A 104 29.18 4.63 -16.93
CA ILE A 104 28.68 3.99 -15.71
C ILE A 104 27.27 3.44 -15.95
N VAL A 105 26.36 4.22 -16.53
CA VAL A 105 25.00 3.74 -16.82
C VAL A 105 25.03 2.50 -17.71
N ASP A 106 25.82 2.49 -18.79
CA ASP A 106 25.91 1.33 -19.68
C ASP A 106 26.42 0.06 -18.98
N GLU A 107 27.19 0.19 -17.90
CA GLU A 107 27.67 -0.94 -17.10
C GLU A 107 26.64 -1.49 -16.11
N ILE A 108 25.72 -0.66 -15.59
CA ILE A 108 24.83 -1.03 -14.46
C ILE A 108 23.34 -0.85 -14.73
N TYR A 109 22.92 -0.48 -15.95
CA TYR A 109 21.52 -0.18 -16.29
C TYR A 109 20.56 -1.37 -16.06
N ASP A 110 21.07 -2.59 -16.01
CA ASP A 110 20.32 -3.82 -15.73
C ASP A 110 20.28 -4.21 -14.25
N GLN A 111 20.99 -3.46 -13.40
CA GLN A 111 21.02 -3.67 -11.96
C GLN A 111 19.98 -2.79 -11.25
N TYR A 112 19.42 -3.32 -10.17
CA TYR A 112 18.49 -2.60 -9.31
C TYR A 112 18.58 -3.06 -7.87
N ILE A 113 18.07 -2.23 -6.97
CA ILE A 113 18.04 -2.51 -5.53
C ILE A 113 16.73 -3.22 -5.19
N ARG A 114 16.80 -4.28 -4.39
CA ARG A 114 15.64 -4.94 -3.79
C ARG A 114 15.94 -5.38 -2.36
N ARG A 115 14.91 -5.59 -1.55
CA ARG A 115 15.06 -6.23 -0.23
C ARG A 115 15.24 -7.74 -0.39
N GLN A 116 15.99 -8.37 0.50
CA GLN A 116 16.15 -9.83 0.50
C GLN A 116 14.81 -10.55 0.57
N GLY A 117 14.66 -11.64 -0.20
CA GLY A 117 13.42 -12.42 -0.27
C GLY A 117 12.26 -11.76 -1.03
N VAL A 118 12.48 -10.56 -1.58
CA VAL A 118 11.45 -9.76 -2.24
C VAL A 118 11.86 -9.50 -3.70
N LEU A 119 10.95 -9.72 -4.65
CA LEU A 119 11.27 -9.57 -6.08
C LEU A 119 11.24 -8.12 -6.57
N ASN A 120 10.43 -7.25 -5.97
CA ASN A 120 10.20 -5.91 -6.49
C ASN A 120 11.41 -4.97 -6.34
N PRO A 121 11.62 -4.05 -7.29
CA PRO A 121 12.55 -2.95 -7.10
C PRO A 121 12.13 -2.11 -5.90
N LEU A 122 13.09 -1.69 -5.08
CA LEU A 122 12.85 -0.76 -3.99
C LEU A 122 12.35 0.57 -4.57
N PHE A 123 11.41 1.23 -3.91
CA PHE A 123 11.15 2.64 -4.25
C PHE A 123 12.28 3.50 -3.71
N ALA A 124 13.39 3.57 -4.45
CA ALA A 124 14.62 4.22 -4.05
C ALA A 124 14.53 5.75 -4.21
N GLN A 125 13.69 6.39 -3.40
CA GLN A 125 13.71 7.84 -3.20
C GLN A 125 15.11 8.34 -2.87
N TYR A 126 15.40 9.53 -3.37
CA TYR A 126 16.60 10.27 -3.07
C TYR A 126 16.27 11.76 -3.17
N CYS A 127 17.12 12.58 -2.58
CA CYS A 127 17.04 14.02 -2.63
C CYS A 127 18.45 14.59 -2.67
N ASN A 128 18.58 15.84 -3.11
CA ASN A 128 19.87 16.51 -3.22
C ASN A 128 20.68 16.40 -1.92
N GLY A 129 20.05 16.62 -0.76
CA GLY A 129 20.70 16.40 0.53
C GLY A 129 21.52 17.58 1.06
N THR A 130 21.52 18.73 0.36
CA THR A 130 22.05 20.01 0.87
C THR A 130 20.95 20.99 1.23
N THR A 131 20.00 21.21 0.30
CA THR A 131 18.85 22.10 0.48
C THR A 131 17.59 21.38 0.92
N VAL A 132 17.52 20.06 0.71
CA VAL A 132 16.37 19.20 1.02
C VAL A 132 16.87 17.92 1.66
N THR A 133 16.31 17.56 2.81
CA THR A 133 16.55 16.29 3.50
C THR A 133 15.33 15.38 3.30
N CYS A 134 15.56 14.09 3.04
CA CYS A 134 14.53 13.09 2.79
C CYS A 134 14.91 11.78 3.50
N GLU A 135 13.94 10.89 3.68
CA GLU A 135 14.18 9.54 4.25
C GLU A 135 14.94 8.60 3.31
N GLY A 136 15.15 9.03 2.06
CA GLY A 136 15.93 8.32 1.06
C GLY A 136 17.40 8.71 1.03
N LEU A 137 18.07 8.37 -0.07
CA LEU A 137 19.48 8.67 -0.26
C LEU A 137 19.73 10.18 -0.41
N SER A 138 20.66 10.69 0.38
CA SER A 138 21.19 12.05 0.21
C SER A 138 22.27 12.04 -0.87
N GLN A 139 22.01 12.67 -2.01
CA GLN A 139 22.94 12.68 -3.14
C GLN A 139 24.31 13.23 -2.75
N TRP A 140 24.37 14.38 -2.06
CA TRP A 140 25.62 14.91 -1.52
C TRP A 140 26.21 14.07 -0.38
N GLY A 141 25.37 13.46 0.45
CA GLY A 141 25.84 12.57 1.51
C GLY A 141 26.61 11.35 0.97
N THR A 142 26.26 10.88 -0.23
CA THR A 142 27.02 9.80 -0.90
C THR A 142 28.48 10.17 -1.17
N VAL A 143 28.80 11.45 -1.43
CA VAL A 143 30.16 11.91 -1.70
C VAL A 143 31.04 11.73 -0.46
N SER A 144 30.53 12.11 0.71
CA SER A 144 31.25 11.96 1.98
C SER A 144 31.50 10.49 2.30
N LEU A 145 30.48 9.63 2.14
CA LEU A 145 30.63 8.20 2.36
C LEU A 145 31.61 7.55 1.39
N ALA A 146 31.58 7.94 0.11
CA ALA A 146 32.54 7.45 -0.89
C ALA A 146 33.98 7.86 -0.55
N ASN A 147 34.19 9.10 -0.11
CA ASN A 147 35.51 9.57 0.34
C ASN A 147 36.00 8.83 1.59
N ASN A 148 35.08 8.35 2.44
CA ASN A 148 35.38 7.49 3.58
C ASN A 148 35.55 6.00 3.19
N GLY A 149 35.69 5.68 1.90
CA GLY A 149 35.98 4.34 1.42
C GLY A 149 34.78 3.40 1.27
N TYR A 150 33.54 3.90 1.40
CA TYR A 150 32.37 3.05 1.21
C TYR A 150 32.23 2.62 -0.26
N THR A 151 31.84 1.35 -0.47
CA THR A 151 31.46 0.81 -1.78
C THR A 151 30.05 1.30 -2.18
N PRO A 152 29.64 1.22 -3.46
CA PRO A 152 28.30 1.62 -3.87
C PRO A 152 27.19 0.93 -3.06
N LEU A 153 27.28 -0.39 -2.86
CA LEU A 153 26.32 -1.12 -2.04
C LEU A 153 26.41 -0.73 -0.55
N GLY A 154 27.61 -0.42 -0.04
CA GLY A 154 27.78 0.09 1.32
C GLY A 154 27.06 1.42 1.53
N ILE A 155 27.18 2.36 0.58
CA ILE A 155 26.45 3.64 0.57
C ILE A 155 24.94 3.39 0.52
N LEU A 156 24.49 2.51 -0.37
CA LEU A 156 23.06 2.20 -0.51
C LEU A 156 22.49 1.56 0.77
N ARG A 157 23.24 0.66 1.43
CA ARG A 157 22.83 0.04 2.71
C ARG A 157 22.80 1.05 3.85
N TYR A 158 23.65 2.06 3.83
CA TYR A 158 23.62 3.14 4.80
C TYR A 158 22.29 3.90 4.75
N TYR A 159 21.77 4.18 3.55
CA TYR A 159 20.51 4.93 3.40
C TYR A 159 19.24 4.07 3.42
N TYR A 160 19.29 2.85 2.88
CA TYR A 160 18.07 2.05 2.65
C TYR A 160 17.94 0.82 3.57
N GLY A 161 18.91 0.61 4.46
CA GLY A 161 18.97 -0.51 5.40
C GLY A 161 19.90 -1.64 4.94
N SER A 162 20.35 -2.48 5.88
CA SER A 162 21.33 -3.54 5.61
C SER A 162 20.76 -4.74 4.84
N ASP A 163 19.44 -4.89 4.79
CA ASP A 163 18.69 -5.98 4.18
C ASP A 163 18.50 -5.83 2.66
N ILE A 164 19.03 -4.76 2.06
CA ILE A 164 19.02 -4.59 0.61
C ILE A 164 20.14 -5.40 -0.06
N GLN A 165 19.86 -5.79 -1.29
CA GLN A 165 20.80 -6.41 -2.21
C GLN A 165 20.68 -5.80 -3.61
N LEU A 166 21.74 -5.94 -4.39
CA LEU A 166 21.65 -5.74 -5.84
C LEU A 166 21.09 -7.00 -6.49
N ALA A 167 20.26 -6.79 -7.50
CA ALA A 167 19.76 -7.82 -8.38
C ALA A 167 19.92 -7.36 -9.82
N THR A 168 20.03 -8.32 -10.73
CA THR A 168 20.14 -8.07 -12.17
C THR A 168 18.84 -8.50 -12.83
N ALA A 169 18.27 -7.63 -13.65
CA ALA A 169 17.12 -7.95 -14.47
C ALA A 169 17.52 -8.91 -15.59
N SER A 170 16.79 -10.01 -15.75
CA SER A 170 17.21 -11.14 -16.60
C SER A 170 16.98 -10.91 -18.10
N GLU A 171 16.21 -9.90 -18.48
CA GLU A 171 15.81 -9.66 -19.87
C GLU A 171 15.52 -8.18 -20.15
N GLN A 172 15.73 -7.75 -21.40
CA GLN A 172 15.21 -6.50 -21.93
C GLN A 172 13.91 -6.76 -22.70
N ARG A 173 12.86 -5.97 -22.46
CA ARG A 173 11.60 -6.08 -23.23
C ARG A 173 10.78 -4.78 -23.21
N PRO A 174 9.83 -4.62 -24.15
CA PRO A 174 8.89 -3.49 -24.12
C PRO A 174 8.05 -3.48 -22.84
N ILE A 175 7.62 -2.28 -22.41
CA ILE A 175 6.65 -2.15 -21.32
C ILE A 175 5.28 -2.60 -21.86
N GLY A 176 4.79 -3.74 -21.37
CA GLY A 176 3.44 -4.23 -21.64
C GLY A 176 2.48 -3.88 -20.51
N SER A 177 1.17 -3.87 -20.82
CA SER A 177 0.12 -3.76 -19.79
C SER A 177 0.01 -5.08 -19.04
N SER A 178 -0.14 -5.02 -17.72
CA SER A 178 -0.41 -6.19 -16.91
C SER A 178 -1.85 -6.70 -17.03
N TYR A 179 -2.75 -5.93 -17.64
CA TYR A 179 -4.11 -6.36 -17.91
C TYR A 179 -4.13 -7.45 -19.01
N PRO A 180 -4.86 -8.56 -18.84
CA PRO A 180 -4.85 -9.71 -19.76
C PRO A 180 -5.43 -9.44 -21.16
N GLY A 181 -5.88 -8.21 -21.45
CA GLY A 181 -6.43 -7.82 -22.75
C GLY A 181 -7.93 -8.12 -22.92
N SER A 182 -8.52 -8.99 -22.09
CA SER A 182 -9.95 -9.28 -22.07
C SER A 182 -10.54 -9.19 -20.65
N PRO A 183 -11.81 -8.78 -20.48
CA PRO A 183 -12.40 -8.64 -19.15
C PRO A 183 -12.53 -9.98 -18.43
N LEU A 184 -12.15 -10.02 -17.15
CA LEU A 184 -12.35 -11.20 -16.31
C LEU A 184 -13.74 -11.16 -15.64
N ARG A 185 -14.42 -12.30 -15.64
CA ARG A 185 -15.77 -12.50 -15.10
C ARG A 185 -15.95 -13.96 -14.69
N VAL A 186 -17.07 -14.30 -14.05
CA VAL A 186 -17.37 -15.69 -13.67
C VAL A 186 -17.17 -16.64 -14.87
N GLY A 187 -16.37 -17.68 -14.67
CA GLY A 187 -15.98 -18.65 -15.70
C GLY A 187 -14.71 -18.30 -16.49
N SER A 188 -14.15 -17.10 -16.34
CA SER A 188 -12.79 -16.81 -16.82
C SER A 188 -11.77 -17.69 -16.11
N ALA A 189 -10.70 -18.08 -16.81
CA ALA A 189 -9.63 -18.88 -16.23
C ALA A 189 -8.22 -18.43 -16.68
N GLY A 190 -7.21 -18.77 -15.89
CA GLY A 190 -5.80 -18.56 -16.17
C GLY A 190 -5.06 -17.77 -15.08
N GLU A 191 -3.78 -17.51 -15.32
CA GLU A 191 -2.87 -16.87 -14.36
C GLU A 191 -3.29 -15.44 -13.97
N ALA A 192 -4.01 -14.75 -14.87
CA ALA A 192 -4.56 -13.43 -14.59
C ALA A 192 -5.64 -13.47 -13.49
N VAL A 193 -6.41 -14.56 -13.40
CA VAL A 193 -7.39 -14.75 -12.33
C VAL A 193 -6.68 -15.00 -11.00
N ARG A 194 -5.71 -15.92 -10.96
CA ARG A 194 -4.87 -16.17 -9.77
C ARG A 194 -4.26 -14.89 -9.22
N THR A 195 -3.73 -14.08 -10.14
CA THR A 195 -3.13 -12.78 -9.85
C THR A 195 -4.14 -11.83 -9.22
N LEU A 196 -5.34 -11.71 -9.81
CA LEU A 196 -6.42 -10.89 -9.28
C LEU A 196 -6.81 -11.32 -7.86
N GLU A 197 -7.03 -12.61 -7.65
CA GLU A 197 -7.45 -13.18 -6.36
C GLU A 197 -6.40 -12.96 -5.28
N THR A 198 -5.12 -13.16 -5.63
CA THR A 198 -3.99 -12.88 -4.74
C THR A 198 -3.95 -11.41 -4.33
N GLN A 199 -4.10 -10.49 -5.30
CA GLN A 199 -4.09 -9.05 -5.02
C GLN A 199 -5.28 -8.65 -4.15
N LEU A 200 -6.50 -9.09 -4.47
CA LEU A 200 -7.68 -8.81 -3.69
C LEU A 200 -7.57 -9.34 -2.26
N ASN A 201 -7.10 -10.58 -2.07
CA ASN A 201 -6.88 -11.14 -0.73
C ASN A 201 -5.81 -10.38 0.07
N ARG A 202 -4.79 -9.81 -0.60
CA ARG A 202 -3.80 -8.97 0.08
C ARG A 202 -4.36 -7.59 0.43
N ILE A 203 -5.06 -6.95 -0.50
CA ILE A 203 -5.73 -5.65 -0.29
C ILE A 203 -6.73 -5.78 0.84
N ARG A 204 -7.49 -6.88 0.89
CA ARG A 204 -8.44 -7.19 1.96
C ARG A 204 -7.85 -7.06 3.36
N ARG A 205 -6.57 -7.41 3.57
CA ARG A 205 -5.93 -7.26 4.89
C ARG A 205 -5.94 -5.80 5.39
N ASN A 206 -5.96 -4.84 4.46
CA ASN A 206 -6.08 -3.41 4.73
C ASN A 206 -7.49 -2.85 4.49
N TYR A 207 -8.33 -3.60 3.75
CA TYR A 207 -9.73 -3.26 3.45
C TYR A 207 -10.63 -4.47 3.76
N PRO A 208 -10.89 -4.80 5.04
CA PRO A 208 -11.55 -6.05 5.44
C PRO A 208 -12.97 -6.23 4.89
N ALA A 209 -13.60 -5.12 4.50
CA ALA A 209 -14.86 -5.06 3.77
C ALA A 209 -14.84 -5.79 2.41
N ILE A 210 -13.67 -6.10 1.85
CA ILE A 210 -13.58 -6.98 0.68
C ILE A 210 -13.72 -8.43 1.18
N PRO A 211 -14.72 -9.22 0.72
CA PRO A 211 -14.83 -10.62 1.07
C PRO A 211 -13.53 -11.39 0.81
N ALA A 212 -13.24 -12.36 1.68
CA ALA A 212 -12.14 -13.31 1.42
C ALA A 212 -12.47 -14.15 0.18
N ILE A 213 -11.43 -14.54 -0.53
CA ILE A 213 -11.50 -15.54 -1.59
C ILE A 213 -10.83 -16.79 -1.02
N SER A 214 -11.63 -17.80 -0.70
CA SER A 214 -11.22 -18.96 0.09
C SER A 214 -10.20 -19.82 -0.63
N ASN A 215 -10.36 -19.98 -1.94
CA ASN A 215 -9.42 -20.71 -2.79
C ASN A 215 -8.84 -19.76 -3.84
N VAL A 216 -7.55 -19.47 -3.72
CA VAL A 216 -6.80 -18.78 -4.77
C VAL A 216 -6.37 -19.83 -5.78
N ASP A 217 -7.04 -19.87 -6.93
CA ASP A 217 -6.75 -20.84 -7.99
C ASP A 217 -6.55 -20.12 -9.33
N THR A 218 -7.07 -20.63 -10.43
CA THR A 218 -7.01 -20.00 -11.75
C THR A 218 -8.39 -19.76 -12.33
N THR A 219 -9.46 -19.84 -11.55
CA THR A 219 -10.84 -19.86 -12.02
C THR A 219 -11.64 -18.77 -11.32
N PHE A 220 -12.21 -17.87 -12.11
CA PHE A 220 -12.94 -16.74 -11.54
C PHE A 220 -14.31 -17.23 -11.10
N THR A 221 -14.50 -17.37 -9.79
CA THR A 221 -15.73 -17.89 -9.19
C THR A 221 -16.71 -16.77 -8.79
N ALA A 222 -17.89 -17.16 -8.28
CA ALA A 222 -18.84 -16.21 -7.69
C ALA A 222 -18.27 -15.50 -6.44
N GLU A 223 -17.39 -16.16 -5.69
CA GLU A 223 -16.67 -15.57 -4.54
C GLU A 223 -15.72 -14.46 -5.01
N THR A 224 -14.93 -14.74 -6.05
CA THR A 224 -14.07 -13.75 -6.72
C THR A 224 -14.89 -12.57 -7.24
N GLN A 225 -16.07 -12.83 -7.82
CA GLN A 225 -16.98 -11.77 -8.27
C GLN A 225 -17.47 -10.89 -7.11
N ALA A 226 -17.83 -11.48 -5.97
CA ALA A 226 -18.27 -10.74 -4.80
C ALA A 226 -17.15 -9.83 -4.24
N ALA A 227 -15.92 -10.35 -4.16
CA ALA A 227 -14.74 -9.57 -3.79
C ALA A 227 -14.49 -8.40 -4.74
N VAL A 228 -14.60 -8.62 -6.06
CA VAL A 228 -14.47 -7.56 -7.07
C VAL A 228 -15.55 -6.49 -6.91
N ARG A 229 -16.83 -6.87 -6.72
CA ARG A 229 -17.91 -5.90 -6.50
C ARG A 229 -17.68 -5.06 -5.25
N ALA A 230 -17.24 -5.68 -4.16
CA ALA A 230 -16.93 -4.96 -2.92
C ALA A 230 -15.78 -3.97 -3.13
N PHE A 231 -14.69 -4.40 -3.79
CA PHE A 231 -13.59 -3.53 -4.17
C PHE A 231 -14.08 -2.35 -5.01
N GLN A 232 -14.87 -2.61 -6.06
CA GLN A 232 -15.39 -1.56 -6.94
C GLN A 232 -16.21 -0.52 -6.16
N ARG A 233 -17.08 -0.94 -5.24
CA ARG A 233 -17.84 0.00 -4.38
C ARG A 233 -16.92 0.86 -3.53
N ILE A 234 -15.97 0.25 -2.82
CA ILE A 234 -15.02 0.96 -1.94
C ILE A 234 -14.23 2.01 -2.72
N PHE A 235 -13.78 1.67 -3.93
CA PHE A 235 -12.93 2.53 -4.74
C PHE A 235 -13.69 3.35 -5.80
N ASN A 236 -15.01 3.48 -5.65
CA ASN A 236 -15.89 4.30 -6.51
C ASN A 236 -15.75 3.97 -8.01
N LEU A 237 -15.81 2.68 -8.31
CA LEU A 237 -15.93 2.13 -9.66
C LEU A 237 -17.34 1.56 -9.85
N THR A 238 -17.74 1.34 -11.10
CA THR A 238 -18.98 0.63 -11.43
C THR A 238 -18.99 -0.76 -10.77
N PRO A 239 -19.92 -1.09 -9.85
CA PRO A 239 -19.90 -2.32 -9.06
C PRO A 239 -20.54 -3.51 -9.80
N ASP A 240 -20.11 -3.74 -11.03
CA ASP A 240 -20.63 -4.77 -11.95
C ASP A 240 -20.04 -6.18 -11.70
N GLY A 241 -18.96 -6.28 -10.92
CA GLY A 241 -18.26 -7.53 -10.65
C GLY A 241 -17.41 -8.02 -11.84
N ILE A 242 -17.21 -7.18 -12.85
CA ILE A 242 -16.40 -7.48 -14.03
C ILE A 242 -15.07 -6.74 -13.92
N VAL A 243 -13.98 -7.45 -14.12
CA VAL A 243 -12.64 -6.87 -14.10
C VAL A 243 -12.23 -6.47 -15.50
N GLY A 244 -12.69 -5.29 -15.93
CA GLY A 244 -12.17 -4.57 -17.09
C GLY A 244 -10.89 -3.79 -16.77
N PRO A 245 -10.36 -3.00 -17.72
CA PRO A 245 -9.09 -2.28 -17.54
C PRO A 245 -9.09 -1.34 -16.34
N ALA A 246 -10.17 -0.58 -16.12
CA ALA A 246 -10.27 0.36 -15.00
C ALA A 246 -10.23 -0.35 -13.64
N THR A 247 -11.00 -1.43 -13.48
CA THR A 247 -11.00 -2.26 -12.26
C THR A 247 -9.62 -2.88 -12.02
N TRP A 248 -9.02 -3.48 -13.05
CA TRP A 248 -7.70 -4.10 -12.96
C TRP A 248 -6.62 -3.10 -12.54
N ASN A 249 -6.59 -1.94 -13.19
CA ASN A 249 -5.65 -0.87 -12.92
C ASN A 249 -5.80 -0.35 -11.48
N LYS A 250 -7.04 -0.14 -11.02
CA LYS A 250 -7.27 0.31 -9.65
C LYS A 250 -6.85 -0.75 -8.62
N ILE A 251 -7.14 -2.04 -8.87
CA ILE A 251 -6.67 -3.14 -8.00
C ILE A 251 -5.14 -3.16 -7.95
N ALA A 252 -4.47 -3.05 -9.10
CA ALA A 252 -3.01 -3.01 -9.18
C ALA A 252 -2.42 -1.84 -8.40
N TYR A 253 -2.99 -0.65 -8.56
CA TYR A 253 -2.59 0.57 -7.84
C TYR A 253 -2.72 0.40 -6.32
N ILE A 254 -3.90 -0.03 -5.85
CA ILE A 254 -4.17 -0.22 -4.42
C ILE A 254 -3.30 -1.35 -3.87
N TYR A 255 -3.08 -2.43 -4.61
CA TYR A 255 -2.17 -3.50 -4.22
C TYR A 255 -0.75 -2.99 -4.03
N ALA A 256 -0.22 -2.21 -4.98
CA ALA A 256 1.11 -1.62 -4.88
C ALA A 256 1.23 -0.64 -3.69
N ALA A 257 0.19 0.17 -3.46
CA ALA A 257 0.12 1.07 -2.31
C ALA A 257 0.07 0.30 -0.97
N VAL A 258 -0.75 -0.75 -0.88
CA VAL A 258 -0.88 -1.62 0.30
C VAL A 258 0.39 -2.41 0.60
N LEU A 259 1.10 -2.86 -0.43
CA LEU A 259 2.42 -3.48 -0.30
C LEU A 259 3.55 -2.47 -0.08
N ARG A 260 3.23 -1.17 -0.05
CA ARG A 260 4.19 -0.08 0.16
C ARG A 260 5.32 -0.11 -0.87
N LEU A 261 4.99 -0.55 -2.10
CA LEU A 261 5.95 -0.65 -3.20
C LEU A 261 6.32 0.72 -3.78
N ALA A 262 5.59 1.79 -3.48
CA ALA A 262 5.74 3.11 -4.11
C ALA A 262 6.11 4.25 -3.12
N GLN A 263 6.51 3.95 -1.87
CA GLN A 263 6.92 4.94 -0.85
C GLN A 263 8.09 4.40 0.01
N LEU A 264 9.05 5.26 0.37
CA LEU A 264 10.21 4.96 1.23
C LEU A 264 9.97 5.64 2.56
N GLY A 265 10.31 4.98 3.67
CA GLY A 265 10.14 5.56 5.00
C GLY A 265 8.66 5.79 5.34
N SER A 266 8.08 4.81 6.01
CA SER A 266 7.08 5.09 7.04
C SER A 266 6.91 3.79 7.77
N GLU A 267 7.17 3.87 9.07
CA GLU A 267 6.83 2.85 10.03
C GLU A 267 5.42 2.32 9.76
N ASP A 268 5.21 1.04 10.09
CA ASP A 268 3.87 0.45 10.14
C ASP A 268 2.84 1.43 10.66
N ILE A 269 1.59 1.36 10.17
CA ILE A 269 0.46 2.05 10.81
C ILE A 269 0.57 1.82 12.32
N PRO A 270 0.97 2.80 13.15
CA PRO A 270 0.78 2.76 14.58
C PRO A 270 -0.72 2.77 14.75
N LEU A 271 -1.26 1.62 15.12
CA LEU A 271 -2.60 1.58 15.67
C LEU A 271 -2.39 1.53 17.18
N PRO A 272 -2.67 2.65 17.87
CA PRO A 272 -2.49 2.73 19.30
C PRO A 272 -3.45 1.74 19.97
N GLY A 273 -2.99 1.15 21.08
CA GLY A 273 -3.86 0.41 22.01
C GLY A 273 -4.95 1.29 22.65
N GLU A 274 -4.98 2.58 22.31
CA GLU A 274 -5.95 3.60 22.69
C GLU A 274 -6.44 4.34 21.44
N ARG A 275 -7.64 4.93 21.46
CA ARG A 275 -8.08 5.84 20.37
C ARG A 275 -7.01 6.95 20.22
N PRO A 276 -6.57 7.32 19.00
CA PRO A 276 -5.59 8.39 18.85
C PRO A 276 -6.08 9.68 19.53
N SER A 277 -5.34 10.17 20.51
CA SER A 277 -5.61 11.46 21.16
C SER A 277 -5.01 12.63 20.36
N ASN A 278 -4.15 12.31 19.40
CA ASN A 278 -3.49 13.27 18.53
C ASN A 278 -4.50 13.99 17.63
N LEU A 279 -4.39 15.31 17.65
CA LEU A 279 -5.23 16.22 16.91
C LEU A 279 -4.73 16.31 15.47
N LEU A 280 -5.50 15.77 14.51
CA LEU A 280 -5.16 15.84 13.09
C LEU A 280 -5.80 17.06 12.43
N ARG A 281 -5.03 17.74 11.60
CA ARG A 281 -5.44 18.96 10.90
C ARG A 281 -4.67 19.10 9.58
N GLN A 282 -5.00 20.11 8.79
CA GLN A 282 -4.30 20.38 7.55
C GLN A 282 -2.77 20.45 7.75
N GLY A 283 -2.04 19.73 6.89
CA GLY A 283 -0.58 19.61 6.97
C GLY A 283 -0.09 18.43 7.83
N SER A 284 -0.96 17.79 8.63
CA SER A 284 -0.64 16.49 9.24
C SER A 284 -0.35 15.46 8.17
N THR A 285 0.61 14.57 8.41
CA THR A 285 0.92 13.45 7.52
C THR A 285 1.12 12.18 8.34
N GLY A 286 1.07 11.03 7.68
CA GLY A 286 1.39 9.74 8.29
C GLY A 286 0.20 8.81 8.44
N SER A 287 0.38 7.82 9.29
CA SER A 287 -0.47 6.65 9.49
C SER A 287 -1.85 6.94 10.06
N GLU A 288 -1.94 7.86 11.01
CA GLU A 288 -3.17 8.30 11.66
C GLU A 288 -4.03 9.06 10.66
N VAL A 289 -3.42 9.84 9.78
CA VAL A 289 -4.10 10.49 8.67
C VAL A 289 -4.66 9.44 7.70
N ARG A 290 -3.88 8.41 7.34
CA ARG A 290 -4.36 7.31 6.49
C ARG A 290 -5.55 6.58 7.11
N LEU A 291 -5.50 6.32 8.42
CA LEU A 291 -6.59 5.69 9.14
C LEU A 291 -7.86 6.54 9.08
N ALA A 292 -7.76 7.84 9.39
CA ALA A 292 -8.90 8.75 9.29
C ALA A 292 -9.47 8.80 7.86
N GLN A 293 -8.60 8.90 6.86
CA GLN A 293 -8.99 8.92 5.45
C GLN A 293 -9.68 7.62 5.03
N TYR A 294 -9.20 6.47 5.51
CA TYR A 294 -9.84 5.18 5.28
C TYR A 294 -11.25 5.12 5.87
N LEU A 295 -11.41 5.51 7.14
CA LEU A 295 -12.72 5.52 7.79
C LEU A 295 -13.69 6.45 7.05
N LEU A 296 -13.26 7.69 6.78
CA LEU A 296 -14.04 8.66 5.99
C LEU A 296 -14.38 8.13 4.60
N ARG A 297 -13.45 7.43 3.95
CA ARG A 297 -13.69 6.84 2.64
C ARG A 297 -14.78 5.78 2.69
N VAL A 298 -14.73 4.86 3.66
CA VAL A 298 -15.78 3.85 3.83
C VAL A 298 -17.12 4.53 4.15
N ILE A 299 -17.12 5.51 5.03
CA ILE A 299 -18.32 6.27 5.39
C ILE A 299 -18.92 6.98 4.17
N SER A 300 -18.08 7.58 3.31
CA SER A 300 -18.54 8.28 2.09
C SER A 300 -19.29 7.40 1.08
N VAL A 301 -19.09 6.07 1.14
CA VAL A 301 -19.83 5.12 0.29
C VAL A 301 -21.30 5.04 0.67
N TYR A 302 -21.61 5.21 1.97
CA TYR A 302 -22.94 5.04 2.53
C TYR A 302 -23.62 6.38 2.85
N TYR A 303 -22.82 7.39 3.17
CA TYR A 303 -23.29 8.72 3.54
C TYR A 303 -22.80 9.74 2.52
N GLN A 304 -23.64 10.03 1.53
CA GLN A 304 -23.33 10.93 0.42
C GLN A 304 -22.98 12.37 0.85
N GLN A 305 -23.37 12.78 2.07
CA GLN A 305 -22.98 14.09 2.60
C GLN A 305 -21.48 14.18 2.90
N VAL A 306 -20.78 13.05 3.05
CA VAL A 306 -19.33 13.00 3.25
C VAL A 306 -18.66 12.81 1.87
N PRO A 307 -17.91 13.81 1.37
CA PRO A 307 -17.22 13.69 0.10
C PRO A 307 -16.22 12.52 0.09
N PRO A 308 -16.15 11.74 -0.99
CA PRO A 308 -15.14 10.70 -1.12
C PRO A 308 -13.76 11.33 -1.25
N ILE A 309 -12.79 10.77 -0.53
CA ILE A 309 -11.39 11.22 -0.53
C ILE A 309 -10.43 10.08 -0.89
N GLU A 310 -9.20 10.45 -1.24
CA GLU A 310 -8.09 9.51 -1.39
C GLU A 310 -7.47 9.19 -0.03
N VAL A 311 -6.86 7.99 0.06
CA VAL A 311 -6.16 7.52 1.26
C VAL A 311 -4.67 7.56 0.97
N ASP A 312 -4.08 8.76 1.02
CA ASP A 312 -2.70 9.05 0.67
C ASP A 312 -1.81 9.30 1.90
N GLY A 313 -2.40 9.49 3.08
CA GLY A 313 -1.71 9.82 4.32
C GLY A 313 -1.28 11.27 4.44
N ILE A 314 -1.82 12.16 3.61
CA ILE A 314 -1.57 13.60 3.64
C ILE A 314 -2.89 14.30 3.96
N PHE A 315 -2.93 15.02 5.08
CA PHE A 315 -4.13 15.76 5.48
C PHE A 315 -4.17 17.07 4.69
N GLY A 316 -4.62 16.97 3.44
CA GLY A 316 -4.79 18.11 2.53
C GLY A 316 -6.19 18.75 2.62
N PRO A 317 -6.45 19.77 1.78
CA PRO A 317 -7.75 20.45 1.73
C PRO A 317 -8.93 19.50 1.49
N ALA A 318 -8.74 18.44 0.69
CA ALA A 318 -9.78 17.43 0.45
C ALA A 318 -10.15 16.66 1.72
N THR A 319 -9.15 16.23 2.51
CA THR A 319 -9.36 15.54 3.78
C THR A 319 -10.05 16.46 4.79
N GLU A 320 -9.61 17.72 4.90
CA GLU A 320 -10.24 18.70 5.79
C GLU A 320 -11.73 18.91 5.45
N ASN A 321 -12.04 19.09 4.17
CA ASN A 321 -13.42 19.24 3.71
C ASN A 321 -14.29 18.02 4.05
N ALA A 322 -13.75 16.81 3.88
CA ALA A 322 -14.45 15.58 4.25
C ALA A 322 -14.65 15.45 5.76
N VAL A 323 -13.67 15.86 6.57
CA VAL A 323 -13.80 15.92 8.03
C VAL A 323 -14.89 16.90 8.44
N ARG A 324 -14.91 18.12 7.90
CA ARG A 324 -15.96 19.10 8.19
C ARG A 324 -17.34 18.57 7.83
N ALA A 325 -17.45 17.91 6.68
CA ALA A 325 -18.70 17.32 6.23
C ALA A 325 -19.16 16.18 7.16
N PHE A 326 -18.25 15.31 7.56
CA PHE A 326 -18.49 14.24 8.54
C PHE A 326 -18.91 14.80 9.91
N GLN A 327 -18.20 15.81 10.42
CA GLN A 327 -18.53 16.46 11.69
C GLN A 327 -19.95 17.06 11.67
N ARG A 328 -20.34 17.75 10.59
CA ARG A 328 -21.71 18.25 10.42
C ARG A 328 -22.73 17.12 10.42
N MET A 329 -22.44 16.03 9.71
CA MET A 329 -23.30 14.85 9.67
C MET A 329 -23.51 14.24 11.06
N GLN A 330 -22.49 14.29 11.91
CA GLN A 330 -22.53 13.77 13.28
C GLN A 330 -22.97 14.79 14.34
N GLY A 331 -23.34 16.01 13.95
CA GLY A 331 -23.71 17.08 14.89
C GLY A 331 -22.54 17.58 15.75
N LEU A 332 -21.30 17.34 15.33
CA LEU A 332 -20.08 17.85 15.97
C LEU A 332 -19.75 19.26 15.49
N SER A 333 -18.87 19.96 16.23
CA SER A 333 -18.25 21.21 15.76
C SER A 333 -17.50 20.94 14.45
N ALA A 334 -17.89 21.61 13.37
CA ALA A 334 -17.34 21.39 12.03
C ALA A 334 -16.05 22.19 11.80
N ASP A 335 -15.09 22.05 12.69
CA ASP A 335 -13.82 22.78 12.73
C ASP A 335 -12.75 22.21 11.77
N GLY A 336 -13.00 21.05 11.14
CA GLY A 336 -12.10 20.39 10.20
C GLY A 336 -10.95 19.66 10.86
N ILE A 337 -11.02 19.49 12.18
CA ILE A 337 -9.98 18.91 13.01
C ILE A 337 -10.45 17.55 13.54
N ILE A 338 -9.62 16.52 13.41
CA ILE A 338 -9.91 15.22 14.00
C ILE A 338 -9.31 15.18 15.41
N GLY A 339 -10.12 15.59 16.39
CA GLY A 339 -9.86 15.39 17.82
C GLY A 339 -10.58 14.15 18.37
N PRO A 340 -10.53 13.92 19.71
CA PRO A 340 -11.08 12.72 20.34
C PRO A 340 -12.54 12.41 20.01
N LEU A 341 -13.41 13.44 19.98
CA LEU A 341 -14.84 13.28 19.65
C LEU A 341 -15.05 12.91 18.17
N THR A 342 -14.29 13.53 17.26
CA THR A 342 -14.35 13.19 15.84
C THR A 342 -13.86 11.76 15.61
N TRP A 343 -12.81 11.33 16.32
CA TRP A 343 -12.34 9.95 16.28
C TRP A 343 -13.39 8.96 16.75
N GLU A 344 -14.00 9.19 17.91
CA GLU A 344 -15.07 8.33 18.42
C GLU A 344 -16.20 8.17 17.41
N ALA A 345 -16.70 9.28 16.87
CA ALA A 345 -17.76 9.24 15.87
C ALA A 345 -17.35 8.49 14.58
N LEU A 346 -16.11 8.68 14.10
CA LEU A 346 -15.61 7.96 12.91
C LEU A 346 -15.66 6.44 13.11
N TYR A 347 -15.25 5.99 14.29
CA TYR A 347 -15.28 4.57 14.63
C TYR A 347 -16.71 4.03 14.76
N ASP A 348 -17.58 4.75 15.47
CA ASP A 348 -18.96 4.31 15.71
C ASP A 348 -19.75 4.19 14.40
N VAL A 349 -19.64 5.17 13.50
CA VAL A 349 -20.30 5.13 12.19
C VAL A 349 -19.71 4.01 11.33
N PHE A 350 -18.39 3.86 11.30
CA PHE A 350 -17.75 2.79 10.55
C PHE A 350 -18.18 1.40 11.03
N LEU A 351 -18.26 1.17 12.34
CA LEU A 351 -18.72 -0.09 12.91
C LEU A 351 -20.20 -0.34 12.62
N GLY A 352 -21.06 0.68 12.71
CA GLY A 352 -22.48 0.56 12.35
C GLY A 352 -22.70 0.25 10.87
N ILE A 353 -21.89 0.84 9.97
CA ILE A 353 -21.87 0.45 8.55
C ILE A 353 -21.46 -1.02 8.44
N ALA A 354 -20.38 -1.44 9.09
CA ALA A 354 -19.86 -2.79 9.00
C ALA A 354 -20.88 -3.85 9.47
N GLU A 355 -21.67 -3.53 10.50
CA GLU A 355 -22.74 -4.36 11.05
C GLU A 355 -23.95 -4.46 10.09
N THR A 356 -24.40 -3.34 9.52
CA THR A 356 -25.61 -3.29 8.68
C THR A 356 -25.40 -3.80 7.25
N THR A 357 -24.16 -3.83 6.76
CA THR A 357 -23.84 -4.11 5.35
C THR A 357 -23.16 -5.45 5.13
N GLY A 358 -22.95 -6.24 6.20
CA GLY A 358 -22.27 -7.54 6.13
C GLY A 358 -20.77 -7.43 5.79
N LEU A 359 -20.17 -6.27 6.03
CA LEU A 359 -18.73 -6.01 5.82
C LEU A 359 -17.87 -6.42 7.03
N GLY A 360 -18.48 -6.79 8.16
CA GLY A 360 -17.84 -7.49 9.27
C GLY A 360 -17.92 -9.01 9.13
N VAL A 361 -17.02 -9.75 9.77
CA VAL A 361 -17.20 -11.20 9.95
C VAL A 361 -18.49 -11.40 10.77
N ALA A 362 -19.56 -11.80 10.10
CA ALA A 362 -20.88 -11.91 10.72
C ALA A 362 -20.85 -12.91 11.87
N TYR A 363 -21.52 -12.54 12.97
CA TYR A 363 -21.72 -13.45 14.09
C TYR A 363 -22.45 -14.71 13.58
N PRO A 364 -22.00 -15.94 13.91
CA PRO A 364 -22.54 -17.20 13.36
C PRO A 364 -23.96 -17.55 13.82
N GLY A 365 -24.68 -16.62 14.44
CA GLY A 365 -26.05 -16.79 14.92
C GLY A 365 -26.20 -17.72 16.13
N THR A 366 -25.13 -18.39 16.55
CA THR A 366 -25.11 -19.29 17.71
C THR A 366 -23.87 -19.06 18.58
N PRO A 367 -24.00 -19.03 19.92
CA PRO A 367 -22.84 -18.79 20.79
C PRO A 367 -21.83 -19.93 20.75
N LEU A 368 -20.55 -19.59 20.62
CA LEU A 368 -19.47 -20.58 20.72
C LEU A 368 -19.11 -20.81 22.19
N ARG A 369 -19.07 -22.08 22.59
CA ARG A 369 -18.83 -22.51 23.97
C ARG A 369 -18.18 -23.88 23.98
N SER A 370 -17.85 -24.38 25.18
CA SER A 370 -17.27 -25.73 25.33
C SER A 370 -18.06 -26.78 24.56
N GLY A 371 -17.36 -27.53 23.69
CA GLY A 371 -17.96 -28.54 22.80
C GLY A 371 -18.32 -28.05 21.40
N SER A 372 -18.35 -26.74 21.14
CA SER A 372 -18.46 -26.18 19.78
C SER A 372 -17.26 -26.59 18.92
N ARG A 373 -17.49 -26.84 17.63
CA ARG A 373 -16.45 -27.21 16.66
C ARG A 373 -16.71 -26.55 15.30
N GLY A 374 -15.65 -26.39 14.49
CA GLY A 374 -15.73 -25.91 13.11
C GLY A 374 -15.08 -24.54 12.89
N ASP A 375 -15.23 -24.00 11.69
CA ASP A 375 -14.42 -22.88 11.19
C ASP A 375 -14.57 -21.58 12.00
N ASN A 376 -15.75 -21.34 12.59
CA ASN A 376 -15.96 -20.18 13.45
C ASN A 376 -15.18 -20.27 14.78
N VAL A 377 -14.96 -21.48 15.28
CA VAL A 377 -14.11 -21.71 16.46
C VAL A 377 -12.65 -21.50 16.10
N LEU A 378 -12.22 -22.06 14.96
CA LEU A 378 -10.87 -21.92 14.45
C LEU A 378 -10.53 -20.43 14.24
N LEU A 379 -11.46 -19.68 13.64
CA LEU A 379 -11.33 -18.26 13.39
C LEU A 379 -11.12 -17.46 14.69
N ILE A 380 -11.94 -17.70 15.72
CA ILE A 380 -11.79 -17.00 17.00
C ILE A 380 -10.51 -17.43 17.73
N GLN A 381 -10.08 -18.69 17.62
CA GLN A 381 -8.80 -19.12 18.19
C GLN A 381 -7.62 -18.38 17.53
N ASP A 382 -7.63 -18.26 16.21
CA ASP A 382 -6.63 -17.49 15.46
C ASP A 382 -6.66 -16.01 15.83
N TYR A 383 -7.86 -15.46 16.05
CA TYR A 383 -8.04 -14.07 16.43
C TYR A 383 -7.50 -13.83 17.83
N LEU A 384 -7.87 -14.67 18.80
CA LEU A 384 -7.36 -14.60 20.17
C LEU A 384 -5.84 -14.80 20.24
N ASN A 385 -5.27 -15.71 19.45
CA ASN A 385 -3.82 -15.89 19.36
C ASN A 385 -3.11 -14.68 18.77
N THR A 386 -3.73 -14.02 17.79
CA THR A 386 -3.18 -12.77 17.26
C THR A 386 -3.28 -11.67 18.32
N ILE A 387 -4.38 -11.61 19.06
CA ILE A 387 -4.60 -10.64 20.14
C ILE A 387 -3.61 -10.88 21.30
N ALA A 388 -3.29 -12.13 21.61
CA ALA A 388 -2.32 -12.53 22.62
C ALA A 388 -0.89 -12.04 22.34
N ARG A 389 -0.58 -11.57 21.13
CA ARG A 389 0.72 -10.95 20.82
C ARG A 389 0.85 -9.53 21.36
N ALA A 390 -0.28 -8.84 21.55
CA ALA A 390 -0.32 -7.46 22.00
C ALA A 390 -0.91 -7.30 23.40
N TYR A 391 -1.63 -8.32 23.89
CA TYR A 391 -2.33 -8.32 25.16
C TYR A 391 -1.97 -9.57 25.97
N PRO A 392 -2.04 -9.52 27.32
CA PRO A 392 -1.70 -10.64 28.19
C PRO A 392 -2.79 -11.72 28.19
N LEU A 393 -3.01 -12.34 27.03
CA LEU A 393 -3.94 -13.45 26.84
C LEU A 393 -3.16 -14.76 26.69
N PRO A 394 -3.71 -15.90 27.15
CA PRO A 394 -3.08 -17.19 26.93
C PRO A 394 -3.11 -17.55 25.44
N LEU A 395 -1.97 -17.98 24.89
CA LEU A 395 -1.90 -18.62 23.59
C LEU A 395 -2.59 -19.99 23.64
N ILE A 396 -3.32 -20.32 22.60
CA ILE A 396 -4.12 -21.55 22.48
C ILE A 396 -3.84 -22.24 21.15
N THR A 397 -4.13 -23.53 21.07
CA THR A 397 -4.09 -24.24 19.78
C THR A 397 -5.30 -23.81 18.94
N ALA A 398 -5.05 -23.38 17.69
CA ALA A 398 -6.10 -23.11 16.71
C ALA A 398 -6.41 -24.39 15.93
N ASP A 399 -7.26 -25.24 16.51
CA ASP A 399 -7.63 -26.57 16.00
C ASP A 399 -9.10 -26.69 15.58
N GLY A 400 -9.86 -25.61 15.71
CA GLY A 400 -11.30 -25.59 15.42
C GLY A 400 -12.15 -26.30 16.48
N ILE A 401 -11.59 -26.60 17.67
CA ILE A 401 -12.30 -27.24 18.78
C ILE A 401 -12.34 -26.30 19.98
N PHE A 402 -13.54 -25.97 20.45
CA PHE A 402 -13.72 -25.05 21.56
C PHE A 402 -13.56 -25.83 22.87
N GLY A 403 -12.31 -26.10 23.23
CA GLY A 403 -11.93 -26.79 24.46
C GLY A 403 -11.73 -25.87 25.67
N PRO A 404 -11.31 -26.42 26.83
CA PRO A 404 -11.07 -25.66 28.05
C PRO A 404 -10.04 -24.52 27.89
N ALA A 405 -9.01 -24.73 27.06
CA ALA A 405 -8.00 -23.70 26.77
C ALA A 405 -8.63 -22.48 26.06
N THR A 406 -9.43 -22.71 25.02
CA THR A 406 -10.16 -21.66 24.30
C THR A 406 -11.13 -20.92 25.21
N GLN A 407 -11.85 -21.66 26.07
CA GLN A 407 -12.77 -21.05 27.04
C GLN A 407 -12.05 -20.12 28.03
N ASN A 408 -10.89 -20.55 28.54
CA ASN A 408 -10.08 -19.73 29.44
C ASN A 408 -9.51 -18.49 28.74
N ALA A 409 -9.09 -18.61 27.47
CA ALA A 409 -8.65 -17.47 26.67
C ALA A 409 -9.78 -16.45 26.43
N VAL A 410 -11.01 -16.93 26.19
CA VAL A 410 -12.19 -16.07 26.04
C VAL A 410 -12.53 -15.37 27.35
N ARG A 411 -12.47 -16.04 28.51
CA ARG A 411 -12.67 -15.39 29.82
C ARG A 411 -11.61 -14.31 30.07
N ALA A 412 -10.34 -14.61 29.79
CA ALA A 412 -9.26 -13.65 29.92
C ALA A 412 -9.49 -12.42 29.01
N PHE A 413 -9.92 -12.64 27.77
CA PHE A 413 -10.28 -11.58 26.84
C PHE A 413 -11.47 -10.75 27.35
N GLN A 414 -12.55 -11.40 27.79
CA GLN A 414 -13.74 -10.73 28.30
C GLN A 414 -13.41 -9.84 29.50
N ARG A 415 -12.64 -10.36 30.45
CA ARG A 415 -12.15 -9.60 31.60
C ARG A 415 -11.33 -8.38 31.17
N LEU A 416 -10.41 -8.57 30.23
CA LEU A 416 -9.52 -7.52 29.75
C LEU A 416 -10.28 -6.37 29.05
N PHE A 417 -11.36 -6.69 28.33
CA PHE A 417 -12.14 -5.72 27.55
C PHE A 417 -13.49 -5.34 28.19
N GLY A 418 -13.67 -5.62 29.49
CA GLY A 418 -14.84 -5.18 30.26
C GLY A 418 -16.16 -5.83 29.83
N LEU A 419 -16.11 -7.05 29.32
CA LEU A 419 -17.28 -7.85 28.94
C LEU A 419 -17.70 -8.80 30.07
N THR A 420 -18.91 -9.36 29.97
CA THR A 420 -19.36 -10.46 30.84
C THR A 420 -18.41 -11.64 30.75
N GLU A 421 -17.77 -12.01 31.85
CA GLU A 421 -16.78 -13.09 31.91
C GLU A 421 -17.45 -14.48 32.04
N ASP A 422 -18.19 -14.90 31.03
CA ASP A 422 -18.90 -16.18 30.98
C ASP A 422 -18.15 -17.28 30.20
N GLY A 423 -17.06 -16.91 29.50
CA GLY A 423 -16.29 -17.81 28.64
C GLY A 423 -17.03 -18.25 27.38
N ILE A 424 -18.10 -17.54 27.01
CA ILE A 424 -18.94 -17.81 25.85
C ILE A 424 -18.74 -16.69 24.81
N VAL A 425 -18.50 -17.08 23.56
CA VAL A 425 -18.42 -16.11 22.46
C VAL A 425 -19.84 -15.88 21.92
N GLY A 426 -20.60 -15.05 22.64
CA GLY A 426 -21.86 -14.45 22.19
C GLY A 426 -21.62 -13.26 21.24
N PRO A 427 -22.68 -12.60 20.73
CA PRO A 427 -22.56 -11.53 19.73
C PRO A 427 -21.59 -10.41 20.14
N ARG A 428 -21.74 -9.89 21.37
CA ARG A 428 -20.86 -8.82 21.90
C ARG A 428 -19.40 -9.26 22.05
N THR A 429 -19.16 -10.49 22.49
CA THR A 429 -17.80 -11.04 22.61
C THR A 429 -17.18 -11.25 21.23
N TRP A 430 -17.96 -11.76 20.27
CA TRP A 430 -17.55 -11.95 18.89
C TRP A 430 -17.18 -10.63 18.22
N GLU A 431 -18.08 -9.65 18.26
CA GLU A 431 -17.87 -8.30 17.73
C GLU A 431 -16.63 -7.67 18.33
N ARG A 432 -16.42 -7.80 19.65
CA ARG A 432 -15.25 -7.26 20.31
C ARG A 432 -13.96 -7.98 19.91
N ILE A 433 -13.96 -9.32 19.81
CA ILE A 433 -12.78 -10.08 19.34
C ILE A 433 -12.45 -9.72 17.90
N VAL A 434 -13.45 -9.65 17.02
CA VAL A 434 -13.28 -9.27 15.61
C VAL A 434 -12.77 -7.84 15.51
N ALA A 435 -13.37 -6.89 16.23
CA ALA A 435 -12.93 -5.51 16.25
C ALA A 435 -11.48 -5.39 16.74
N VAL A 436 -11.16 -5.96 17.91
CA VAL A 436 -9.79 -5.93 18.46
C VAL A 436 -8.81 -6.63 17.51
N ARG A 437 -9.19 -7.75 16.90
CA ARG A 437 -8.35 -8.43 15.91
C ARG A 437 -8.07 -7.56 14.68
N LEU A 438 -9.10 -6.92 14.13
CA LEU A 438 -8.98 -6.05 12.95
C LEU A 438 -8.15 -4.80 13.24
N LEU A 439 -7.99 -4.46 14.53
CA LEU A 439 -7.18 -3.34 15.02
C LEU A 439 -5.73 -3.74 15.37
N LEU A 440 -5.38 -5.03 15.32
CA LEU A 440 -4.05 -5.55 15.62
C LEU A 440 -3.29 -5.98 14.37
N ARG A 441 -2.02 -5.56 14.29
CA ARG A 441 -1.07 -5.75 13.17
C ARG A 441 -0.83 -7.21 12.79
#